data_AF-A0A2T3LFF2-F1
#
_entry.id   AF-A0A2T3LFF2-F1
#
_cell.length_a   1.000
_cell.length_b   1.000
_cell.length_c   1.000
_cell.angle_alpha   90.00
_cell.angle_beta   90.00
_cell.angle_gamma   90.00
#
_symmetry.space_group_name_H-M   'P 1'
#
loop_
_entity.id
_entity.type
_entity.pdbx_description
1 polymer ?
#
loop_
_entity_poly.entity_id
_entity_poly.type
_entity_poly.pdbx_seq_one_letter_code
_entity_poly.pdbx_strand_id
1 'polypeptide(L)'
;MESFFILSAWWIVPTVVAVALVEVLGRKFSVTYLQKAIGQGVSPELWNTLGVIALISMGVSILLSRFDAIHSFSAKIANKLLLVSFEVGLLGLGVIIGQTIFGFEKSQFLNWQVWFFGIGFVSMILIAILLNFILWFCSQIIYSQDGKTNFMQKTASNHYFFIFFLGLSLIFVPIILLVLER
;
A
#
# COMPACT_ATOMS: atom_id res chain seq x y z
N MET A 1 -14.80 -9.14 8.83
CA MET A 1 -13.62 -8.66 8.07
C MET A 1 -13.81 -9.09 6.63
N GLU A 2 -13.81 -8.14 5.70
CA GLU A 2 -13.79 -8.49 4.28
C GLU A 2 -12.43 -9.09 3.92
N SER A 3 -12.42 -10.06 3.02
CA SER A 3 -11.18 -10.75 2.65
C SER A 3 -10.26 -9.80 1.87
N PHE A 4 -8.95 -9.90 2.12
CA PHE A 4 -7.91 -9.18 1.39
C PHE A 4 -8.14 -9.23 -0.13
N PHE A 5 -8.41 -10.42 -0.67
CA PHE A 5 -8.60 -10.63 -2.10
C PHE A 5 -9.82 -9.90 -2.69
N ILE A 6 -10.93 -9.83 -1.94
CA ILE A 6 -12.13 -9.10 -2.37
C ILE A 6 -11.84 -7.60 -2.42
N LEU A 7 -11.23 -7.06 -1.36
CA LEU A 7 -10.83 -5.65 -1.31
C LEU A 7 -9.83 -5.30 -2.42
N SER A 8 -8.86 -6.17 -2.67
CA SER A 8 -7.91 -6.02 -3.78
C SER A 8 -8.60 -5.96 -5.13
N ALA A 9 -9.57 -6.85 -5.37
CA ALA A 9 -10.31 -6.87 -6.63
C ALA A 9 -11.11 -5.58 -6.84
N TRP A 10 -11.72 -5.02 -5.79
CA TRP A 10 -12.49 -3.76 -5.88
C TRP A 10 -11.65 -2.56 -6.30
N TRP A 11 -10.35 -2.56 -6.05
CA TRP A 11 -9.46 -1.47 -6.45
C TRP A 11 -8.70 -1.75 -7.74
N ILE A 12 -8.24 -2.99 -7.94
CA ILE A 12 -7.44 -3.37 -9.10
C ILE A 12 -8.32 -3.41 -10.36
N VAL A 13 -9.47 -4.09 -10.31
CA VAL A 13 -10.30 -4.32 -11.52
C VAL A 13 -10.81 -3.02 -12.13
N PRO A 14 -11.43 -2.09 -11.38
CA PRO A 14 -11.89 -0.83 -11.95
C PRO A 14 -10.76 0.02 -12.51
N THR A 15 -9.58 -0.02 -11.87
CA THR A 15 -8.41 0.72 -12.33
C THR A 15 -7.87 0.17 -13.66
N VAL A 16 -7.77 -1.16 -13.81
CA VAL A 16 -7.39 -1.78 -15.08
C VAL A 16 -8.38 -1.43 -16.18
N VAL A 17 -9.69 -1.45 -15.87
CA VAL A 17 -10.74 -1.04 -16.81
C VAL A 17 -10.59 0.44 -17.19
N ALA A 18 -10.29 1.32 -16.23
CA ALA A 18 -10.07 2.74 -16.49
C ALA A 18 -8.87 2.97 -17.44
N VAL A 19 -7.76 2.25 -17.24
CA VAL A 19 -6.61 2.31 -18.16
C VAL A 19 -7.01 1.83 -19.56
N ALA A 20 -7.73 0.72 -19.67
CA ALA A 20 -8.23 0.21 -20.94
C ALA A 20 -9.11 1.23 -21.68
N LEU A 21 -10.03 1.88 -20.96
CA LEU A 21 -10.90 2.91 -21.50
C LEU A 21 -10.11 4.11 -22.01
N VAL A 22 -9.11 4.57 -21.26
CA VAL A 22 -8.27 5.70 -21.68
C VAL A 22 -7.48 5.37 -22.94
N GLU A 23 -6.96 4.15 -23.06
CA GLU A 23 -6.24 3.70 -24.26
C GLU A 23 -7.16 3.64 -25.50
N VAL A 24 -8.39 3.13 -25.34
CA VAL A 24 -9.38 3.07 -26.44
C VAL A 24 -9.87 4.46 -26.83
N LEU A 25 -10.22 5.31 -25.86
CA LEU A 25 -10.72 6.66 -26.09
C LEU A 25 -9.64 7.59 -26.63
N GLY A 26 -8.38 7.39 -26.22
CA GLY A 26 -7.23 8.18 -26.69
C GLY A 26 -6.95 8.05 -28.18
N ARG A 27 -7.51 7.03 -28.86
CA ARG A 27 -7.46 6.91 -30.32
C ARG A 27 -8.37 7.91 -31.05
N LYS A 28 -9.40 8.43 -30.37
CA LYS A 28 -10.44 9.30 -30.96
C LYS A 28 -10.54 10.67 -30.31
N PHE A 29 -10.17 10.80 -29.04
CA PHE A 29 -10.33 12.02 -28.24
C PHE A 29 -9.04 12.39 -27.52
N SER A 30 -8.89 13.69 -27.20
CA SER A 30 -7.82 14.16 -26.33
C SER A 30 -8.11 13.76 -24.88
N VAL A 31 -7.35 12.80 -24.36
CA VAL A 31 -7.47 12.26 -23.00
C VAL A 31 -6.26 12.63 -22.12
N THR A 32 -5.59 13.74 -22.43
CA THR A 32 -4.33 14.16 -21.80
C THR A 32 -4.40 14.25 -20.28
N TYR A 33 -5.54 14.70 -19.74
CA TYR A 33 -5.74 14.75 -18.28
C TYR A 33 -5.71 13.35 -17.66
N LEU A 34 -6.44 12.40 -18.24
CA LEU A 34 -6.51 11.03 -17.73
C LEU A 34 -5.18 10.28 -17.92
N GLN A 35 -4.48 10.50 -19.03
CA GLN A 35 -3.13 9.96 -19.22
C GLN A 35 -2.14 10.48 -18.18
N LYS A 36 -2.21 11.79 -17.86
CA LYS A 36 -1.38 12.38 -16.80
C LYS A 36 -1.75 11.82 -15.42
N ALA A 37 -3.04 11.65 -15.13
CA ALA A 37 -3.50 11.06 -13.88
C ALA A 37 -3.04 9.60 -13.73
N ILE A 38 -3.11 8.79 -14.79
CA ILE A 38 -2.57 7.43 -14.83
C ILE A 38 -1.05 7.45 -14.57
N GLY A 39 -0.30 8.34 -15.24
CA GLY A 39 1.15 8.46 -15.01
C GLY A 39 1.52 8.85 -13.58
N GLN A 40 0.72 9.71 -12.95
CA GLN A 40 0.89 10.07 -11.54
C GLN A 40 0.44 8.96 -10.58
N GLY A 41 -0.53 8.14 -10.97
CA GLY A 41 -1.04 7.03 -10.17
C GLY A 41 -0.03 5.90 -9.94
N VAL A 42 1.05 5.86 -10.73
CA VAL A 42 2.16 4.90 -10.59
C VAL A 42 3.30 5.45 -9.73
N SER A 43 3.23 6.71 -9.29
CA SER A 43 4.28 7.37 -8.50
C SER A 43 4.58 6.60 -7.20
N PRO A 44 5.77 5.96 -7.08
CA PRO A 44 6.16 5.27 -5.84
C PRO A 44 6.28 6.24 -4.67
N GLU A 45 6.57 7.52 -4.94
CA GLU A 45 6.77 8.55 -3.93
C GLU A 45 5.52 8.75 -3.06
N LEU A 46 4.33 8.75 -3.67
CA LEU A 46 3.08 8.91 -2.93
C LEU A 46 2.82 7.70 -2.02
N TRP A 47 2.96 6.49 -2.55
CA TRP A 47 2.70 5.26 -1.81
C TRP A 47 3.70 5.07 -0.66
N ASN A 48 4.99 5.31 -0.91
CA ASN A 48 6.05 5.24 0.09
C ASN A 48 5.84 6.28 1.20
N THR A 49 5.53 7.53 0.83
CA THR A 49 5.28 8.60 1.83
C THR A 49 4.08 8.27 2.71
N LEU A 50 2.97 7.81 2.13
CA LEU A 50 1.79 7.40 2.90
C LEU A 50 2.08 6.19 3.79
N GLY A 51 2.82 5.20 3.28
CA GLY A 51 3.23 4.02 4.04
C GLY A 51 4.09 4.39 5.24
N VAL A 52 5.05 5.29 5.08
CA VAL A 52 5.91 5.79 6.17
C VAL A 52 5.09 6.54 7.22
N ILE A 53 4.20 7.45 6.83
CA ILE A 53 3.33 8.17 7.76
C ILE A 53 2.41 7.19 8.52
N ALA A 54 1.91 6.16 7.84
CA ALA A 54 1.09 5.11 8.46
C ALA A 54 1.89 4.28 9.49
N LEU A 55 3.12 3.87 9.16
CA LEU A 55 3.99 3.12 10.06
C LEU A 55 4.45 3.95 11.27
N ILE A 56 4.76 5.24 11.08
CA ILE A 56 5.04 6.16 12.18
C ILE A 56 3.83 6.24 13.11
N SER A 57 2.63 6.42 12.55
CA SER A 57 1.39 6.50 13.33
C SER A 57 1.12 5.20 14.10
N MET A 58 1.41 4.05 13.49
CA MET A 58 1.36 2.74 14.15
C MET A 58 2.37 2.64 15.30
N GLY A 59 3.61 3.07 15.10
CA GLY A 59 4.64 3.10 16.13
C GLY A 59 4.24 3.98 17.32
N VAL A 60 3.70 5.18 17.06
CA VAL A 60 3.15 6.07 18.09
C VAL A 60 2.01 5.40 18.87
N SER A 61 1.09 4.73 18.18
CA SER A 61 0.00 4.00 18.84
C SER A 61 0.52 2.88 19.75
N ILE A 62 1.55 2.14 19.31
CA ILE A 62 2.20 1.11 20.12
C ILE A 62 2.84 1.70 21.39
N LEU A 63 3.56 2.83 21.28
CA LEU A 63 4.13 3.53 22.44
C LEU A 63 3.05 3.95 23.44
N LEU A 64 1.87 4.33 22.94
CA LEU A 64 0.74 4.78 23.74
C LEU A 64 -0.18 3.64 24.19
N SER A 65 0.16 2.38 23.92
CA SER A 65 -0.70 1.21 24.16
C SER A 65 -1.20 1.05 25.59
N ARG A 66 -0.50 1.60 26.59
CA ARG A 66 -0.90 1.54 28.02
C ARG A 66 -1.87 2.64 28.43
N PHE A 67 -2.06 3.68 27.61
CA PHE A 67 -2.95 4.81 27.92
C PHE A 67 -4.25 4.66 27.13
N ASP A 68 -5.28 4.04 27.73
CA ASP A 68 -6.49 3.61 27.01
C ASP A 68 -7.16 4.69 26.14
N ALA A 69 -7.36 5.89 26.70
CA ALA A 69 -8.02 6.99 25.99
C ALA A 69 -7.21 7.47 24.78
N ILE A 70 -5.90 7.66 24.94
CA ILE A 70 -5.00 8.19 23.91
C ILE A 70 -4.69 7.10 22.87
N HIS A 71 -4.56 5.85 23.31
CA HIS A 71 -4.38 4.70 22.44
C HIS A 71 -5.54 4.55 21.45
N SER A 72 -6.79 4.63 21.92
CA SER A 72 -7.96 4.47 21.05
C SER A 72 -7.96 5.47 19.89
N PHE A 73 -7.61 6.74 20.18
CA PHE A 73 -7.51 7.78 19.16
C PHE A 73 -6.35 7.54 18.18
N SER A 74 -5.15 7.28 18.69
CA SER A 74 -3.96 7.03 17.86
C SER A 74 -4.09 5.76 17.02
N ALA A 75 -4.69 4.70 17.54
CA ALA A 75 -4.93 3.44 16.83
C ALA A 75 -5.89 3.62 15.65
N LYS A 76 -6.94 4.44 15.80
CA LYS A 76 -7.87 4.78 14.71
C LYS A 76 -7.16 5.54 13.58
N ILE A 77 -6.30 6.51 13.94
CA ILE A 77 -5.50 7.26 12.97
C ILE A 77 -4.57 6.31 12.21
N ALA A 78 -3.81 5.49 12.93
CA ALA A 78 -2.90 4.51 12.34
C ALA A 78 -3.63 3.53 11.43
N ASN A 79 -4.76 2.98 11.87
CA ASN A 79 -5.59 2.09 11.06
C ASN A 79 -6.06 2.77 9.76
N LYS A 80 -6.57 4.01 9.85
CA LYS A 80 -7.04 4.73 8.66
C LYS A 80 -5.91 5.01 7.68
N LEU A 81 -4.74 5.41 8.17
CA LEU A 81 -3.57 5.66 7.32
C LEU A 81 -3.04 4.38 6.67
N LEU A 82 -2.99 3.27 7.41
CA LEU A 82 -2.59 1.96 6.88
C LEU A 82 -3.55 1.48 5.79
N LEU A 83 -4.87 1.64 6.01
CA LEU A 83 -5.89 1.31 5.01
C LEU A 83 -5.78 2.20 3.78
N VAL A 84 -5.62 3.51 3.94
CA VAL A 84 -5.44 4.43 2.79
C VAL A 84 -4.17 4.09 2.01
N SER A 85 -3.06 3.81 2.68
CA SER A 85 -1.82 3.39 2.00
C SER A 85 -2.00 2.07 1.24
N PHE A 86 -2.73 1.11 1.82
CA PHE A 86 -3.12 -0.13 1.16
C PHE A 86 -4.01 0.12 -0.08
N GLU A 87 -5.05 0.95 0.04
CA GLU A 87 -5.96 1.27 -1.08
C GLU A 87 -5.22 1.97 -2.23
N VAL A 88 -4.35 2.94 -1.91
CA VAL A 88 -3.50 3.63 -2.90
C VAL A 88 -2.52 2.66 -3.56
N GLY A 89 -1.94 1.72 -2.80
CA GLY A 89 -1.06 0.69 -3.36
C GLY A 89 -1.78 -0.23 -4.35
N LEU A 90 -3.02 -0.63 -4.05
CA LEU A 90 -3.84 -1.44 -4.97
C LEU A 90 -4.26 -0.67 -6.23
N LEU A 91 -4.58 0.62 -6.09
CA LEU A 91 -4.81 1.51 -7.23
C LEU A 91 -3.58 1.56 -8.13
N GLY A 92 -2.40 1.85 -7.58
CA GLY A 92 -1.15 1.89 -8.34
C GLY A 92 -0.85 0.55 -9.02
N LEU A 93 -1.06 -0.57 -8.33
CA LEU A 93 -0.93 -1.91 -8.92
C LEU A 93 -1.88 -2.14 -10.10
N GLY A 94 -3.15 -1.74 -9.97
CA GLY A 94 -4.12 -1.81 -11.05
C GLY A 94 -3.69 -0.98 -12.27
N VAL A 95 -3.09 0.20 -12.04
CA VAL A 95 -2.54 1.01 -13.13
C VAL A 95 -1.38 0.31 -13.81
N ILE A 96 -0.40 -0.19 -13.04
CA ILE A 96 0.79 -0.89 -13.57
C ILE A 96 0.36 -2.10 -14.40
N ILE A 97 -0.58 -2.90 -13.89
CA ILE A 97 -1.13 -4.06 -14.61
C ILE A 97 -1.80 -3.63 -15.92
N GLY A 98 -2.67 -2.62 -15.86
CA GLY A 98 -3.36 -2.11 -17.05
C GLY A 98 -2.38 -1.57 -18.09
N GLN A 99 -1.47 -0.69 -17.70
CA GLN A 99 -0.48 -0.10 -18.60
C GLN A 99 0.44 -1.16 -19.21
N THR A 100 0.80 -2.18 -18.44
CA THR A 100 1.61 -3.28 -18.95
C THR A 100 0.84 -4.08 -19.99
N ILE A 101 -0.38 -4.54 -19.68
CA ILE A 101 -1.19 -5.35 -20.61
C ILE A 101 -1.48 -4.60 -21.92
N PHE A 102 -1.93 -3.35 -21.85
CA PHE A 102 -2.34 -2.58 -23.03
C PHE A 102 -1.16 -1.86 -23.72
N GLY A 103 -0.06 -1.63 -23.02
CA GLY A 103 1.17 -1.07 -23.58
C GLY A 103 2.07 -2.12 -24.23
N PHE A 104 1.93 -3.39 -23.86
CA PHE A 104 2.78 -4.49 -24.35
C PHE A 104 2.73 -4.65 -25.87
N GLU A 105 1.56 -4.48 -26.49
CA GLU A 105 1.37 -4.61 -27.95
C GLU A 105 2.25 -3.64 -28.75
N LYS A 106 2.59 -2.48 -28.17
CA LYS A 106 3.42 -1.45 -28.81
C LYS A 106 4.92 -1.70 -28.68
N SER A 107 5.32 -2.69 -27.88
CA SER A 107 6.72 -2.94 -27.55
C SER A 107 7.39 -3.88 -28.56
N GLN A 108 8.57 -3.50 -29.05
CA GLN A 108 9.34 -4.28 -30.03
C GLN A 108 10.35 -5.20 -29.33
N PHE A 109 9.86 -6.13 -28.49
CA PHE A 109 10.73 -7.08 -27.78
C PHE A 109 11.08 -8.30 -28.64
N LEU A 110 12.32 -8.77 -28.51
CA LEU A 110 12.72 -10.10 -28.96
C LEU A 110 12.11 -11.18 -28.05
N ASN A 111 11.89 -12.39 -28.57
CA ASN A 111 11.23 -13.48 -27.83
C ASN A 111 11.85 -13.79 -26.46
N TRP A 112 13.18 -13.70 -26.31
CA TRP A 112 13.83 -13.94 -25.02
C TRP A 112 13.63 -12.79 -24.02
N GLN A 113 13.50 -11.55 -24.50
CA GLN A 113 13.23 -10.38 -23.66
C GLN A 113 11.83 -10.43 -23.08
N VAL A 114 10.86 -10.99 -23.82
CA VAL A 114 9.50 -11.22 -23.35
C VAL A 114 9.47 -12.13 -22.13
N TRP A 115 10.23 -13.22 -22.15
CA TRP A 115 10.31 -14.14 -21.00
C TRP A 115 10.95 -13.47 -19.78
N PHE A 116 12.07 -12.76 -19.98
CA PHE A 116 12.74 -12.04 -18.90
C PHE A 116 11.84 -10.95 -18.30
N PHE A 117 11.17 -10.17 -19.17
CA PHE A 117 10.20 -9.16 -18.75
C PHE A 117 9.03 -9.79 -17.99
N GLY A 118 8.46 -10.88 -18.48
CA GLY A 118 7.34 -11.57 -17.84
C GLY A 118 7.69 -12.08 -16.43
N ILE A 119 8.85 -12.72 -16.27
CA ILE A 119 9.32 -13.20 -14.96
C ILE A 119 9.58 -12.02 -14.01
N GLY A 120 10.26 -10.98 -14.49
CA GLY A 120 10.53 -9.77 -13.70
C GLY A 120 9.25 -9.08 -13.26
N PHE A 121 8.30 -8.94 -14.17
CA PHE A 121 6.99 -8.33 -13.92
C PHE A 121 6.19 -9.11 -12.87
N VAL A 122 6.05 -10.43 -13.03
CA VAL A 122 5.35 -11.28 -12.05
C VAL A 122 6.02 -11.20 -10.68
N SER A 123 7.35 -11.22 -10.63
CA SER A 123 8.10 -11.12 -9.37
C SER A 123 7.84 -9.79 -8.67
N MET A 124 7.85 -8.67 -9.41
CA MET A 124 7.57 -7.34 -8.85
C MET A 124 6.12 -7.21 -8.37
N ILE A 125 5.16 -7.74 -9.11
CA ILE A 125 3.75 -7.78 -8.69
C ILE A 125 3.58 -8.58 -7.39
N LEU A 126 4.24 -9.74 -7.27
CA LEU A 126 4.21 -10.54 -6.04
C LEU A 126 4.78 -9.77 -4.84
N ILE A 127 5.90 -9.07 -5.01
CA ILE A 127 6.48 -8.22 -3.97
C ILE A 127 5.49 -7.11 -3.57
N ALA A 128 4.89 -6.43 -4.55
CA ALA A 128 3.95 -5.35 -4.28
C ALA A 128 2.65 -5.84 -3.59
N ILE A 129 2.15 -7.02 -3.97
CA ILE A 129 1.01 -7.68 -3.29
C ILE A 129 1.40 -8.02 -1.84
N LEU A 130 2.59 -8.57 -1.61
CA LEU A 130 3.07 -8.91 -0.28
C LEU A 130 3.19 -7.66 0.61
N LEU A 131 3.74 -6.57 0.10
CA LEU A 131 3.84 -5.30 0.82
C LEU A 131 2.45 -4.74 1.16
N ASN A 132 1.51 -4.77 0.21
CA ASN A 132 0.12 -4.37 0.46
C ASN A 132 -0.58 -5.27 1.48
N PHE A 133 -0.30 -6.58 1.45
CA PHE A 133 -0.79 -7.52 2.45
C PHE A 133 -0.29 -7.18 3.85
N ILE A 134 0.99 -6.81 3.99
CA ILE A 134 1.55 -6.37 5.27
C ILE A 134 0.83 -5.11 5.78
N LEU A 135 0.60 -4.10 4.93
CA LEU A 135 -0.12 -2.88 5.32
C LEU A 135 -1.56 -3.19 5.77
N TRP A 136 -2.28 -4.00 5.00
CA TRP A 136 -3.62 -4.45 5.37
C TRP A 136 -3.61 -5.22 6.69
N PHE A 137 -2.69 -6.17 6.86
CA PHE A 137 -2.57 -6.98 8.07
C PHE A 137 -2.27 -6.12 9.31
N CYS A 138 -1.33 -5.18 9.19
CA CYS A 138 -1.04 -4.20 10.25
C CYS A 138 -2.28 -3.38 10.63
N SER A 139 -3.11 -2.99 9.65
CA SER A 139 -4.36 -2.27 9.91
C SER A 139 -5.32 -3.10 10.77
N GLN A 140 -5.45 -4.40 10.50
CA GLN A 140 -6.34 -5.30 11.24
C GLN A 140 -5.83 -5.57 12.66
N ILE A 141 -4.50 -5.58 12.83
CA ILE A 141 -3.88 -5.83 14.14
C ILE A 141 -4.01 -4.62 15.07
N ILE A 142 -3.92 -3.40 14.55
CA ILE A 142 -3.86 -2.22 15.43
C ILE A 142 -5.23 -1.79 15.98
N TYR A 143 -6.31 -1.99 15.22
CA TYR A 143 -7.64 -1.55 15.61
C TYR A 143 -8.72 -2.54 15.17
N SER A 144 -9.64 -2.84 16.08
CA SER A 144 -10.91 -3.52 15.78
C SER A 144 -12.07 -2.59 16.15
N GLN A 145 -13.23 -2.77 15.51
CA GLN A 145 -14.44 -2.00 15.84
C GLN A 145 -14.86 -2.15 17.31
N ASP A 146 -14.48 -3.27 17.95
CA ASP A 146 -14.75 -3.57 19.36
C ASP A 146 -13.72 -2.97 20.34
N GLY A 147 -12.80 -2.12 19.87
CA GLY A 147 -11.78 -1.46 20.68
C GLY A 147 -10.38 -2.06 20.51
N LYS A 148 -9.65 -2.26 21.62
CA LYS A 148 -8.29 -2.81 21.57
C LYS A 148 -8.32 -4.25 21.09
N THR A 149 -7.59 -4.55 20.02
CA THR A 149 -7.39 -5.92 19.55
C THR A 149 -6.67 -6.77 20.59
N ASN A 150 -6.85 -8.09 20.55
CA ASN A 150 -6.11 -9.02 21.40
C ASN A 150 -4.59 -8.84 21.30
N PHE A 151 -4.10 -8.46 20.12
CA PHE A 151 -2.70 -8.13 19.93
C PHE A 151 -2.30 -6.88 20.71
N MET A 152 -3.04 -5.78 20.57
CA MET A 152 -2.71 -4.53 21.28
C MET A 152 -2.87 -4.66 22.80
N GLN A 153 -3.81 -5.48 23.27
CA GLN A 153 -3.94 -5.83 24.70
C GLN A 153 -2.71 -6.58 25.21
N LYS A 154 -2.25 -7.61 24.49
CA LYS A 154 -1.02 -8.35 24.83
C LYS A 154 0.21 -7.45 24.78
N THR A 155 0.32 -6.60 23.75
CA THR A 155 1.42 -5.64 23.61
C THR A 155 1.45 -4.66 24.79
N ALA A 156 0.30 -4.15 25.23
CA ALA A 156 0.22 -3.27 26.39
C ALA A 156 0.67 -3.95 27.70
N SER A 157 0.45 -5.26 27.83
CA SER A 157 0.86 -6.06 29.00
C SER A 157 2.35 -6.42 29.02
N ASN A 158 3.05 -6.35 27.89
CA ASN A 158 4.49 -6.65 27.80
C ASN A 158 5.36 -5.56 28.43
N HIS A 159 6.63 -5.88 28.73
CA HIS A 159 7.59 -4.93 29.32
C HIS A 159 7.71 -3.62 28.54
N TYR A 160 7.85 -2.50 29.28
CA TYR A 160 7.99 -1.16 28.70
C TYR A 160 9.11 -1.05 27.67
N PHE A 161 10.26 -1.71 27.91
CA PHE A 161 11.37 -1.72 26.97
C PHE A 161 10.99 -2.33 25.61
N PHE A 162 10.24 -3.44 25.61
CA PHE A 162 9.78 -4.07 24.37
C PHE A 162 8.87 -3.13 23.58
N ILE A 163 7.90 -2.50 24.26
CA ILE A 163 6.98 -1.53 23.64
C ILE A 163 7.78 -0.35 23.06
N PHE A 164 8.75 0.15 23.82
CA PHE A 164 9.59 1.28 23.41
C PHE A 164 10.42 0.95 22.16
N PHE A 165 11.15 -0.16 22.15
CA PHE A 165 11.96 -0.56 20.99
C PHE A 165 11.10 -0.88 19.77
N LEU A 166 9.97 -1.57 19.95
CA LEU A 166 9.05 -1.87 18.86
C LEU A 166 8.48 -0.58 18.26
N GLY A 167 7.96 0.33 19.10
CA GLY A 167 7.42 1.61 18.66
C GLY A 167 8.46 2.47 17.95
N LEU A 168 9.68 2.58 18.49
CA LEU A 168 10.76 3.34 17.87
C LEU A 168 11.23 2.73 16.55
N SER A 169 11.30 1.40 16.45
CA SER A 169 11.69 0.74 15.19
C SER A 169 10.72 1.09 14.05
N LEU A 170 9.41 1.09 14.33
CA LEU A 170 8.37 1.44 13.36
C LEU A 170 8.34 2.93 12.99
N ILE A 171 8.91 3.79 13.83
CA ILE A 171 9.07 5.22 13.53
C ILE A 171 10.34 5.45 12.72
N PHE A 172 11.49 5.01 13.22
CA PHE A 172 12.79 5.38 12.67
C PHE A 172 13.18 4.58 11.44
N VAL A 173 12.92 3.27 11.39
CA VAL A 173 13.33 2.45 10.24
C VAL A 173 12.69 2.93 8.94
N PRO A 174 11.37 3.19 8.87
CA PRO A 174 10.75 3.69 7.64
C PRO A 174 11.24 5.09 7.24
N ILE A 175 11.51 5.97 8.21
CA ILE A 175 12.07 7.30 7.95
C ILE A 175 13.45 7.18 7.33
N ILE A 176 14.33 6.35 7.90
CA ILE A 176 15.68 6.14 7.40
C ILE A 176 15.63 5.59 5.98
N LEU A 177 14.79 4.58 5.72
CA LEU A 177 14.62 4.00 4.39
C LEU A 177 14.15 5.03 3.37
N LEU A 178 13.18 5.88 3.73
CA LEU A 178 12.67 6.93 2.85
C LEU A 178 13.72 8.02 2.55
N VAL A 179 14.55 8.37 3.54
CA VAL A 179 15.64 9.35 3.35
C VAL A 179 16.75 8.78 2.49
N LEU A 180 17.05 7.48 2.62
CA LEU A 180 18.04 6.77 1.80
C LEU A 180 17.57 6.49 0.37
N GLU A 181 16.29 6.65 0.06
CA GLU A 181 15.74 6.51 -1.29
C GLU A 181 16.15 7.68 -2.22
N ARG A 182 16.68 8.78 -1.65
CA ARG A 182 17.27 9.91 -2.39
C ARG A 182 18.73 9.70 -2.75
#